data_AF-A0A026VUR4-F1
#
_entry.id   AF-A0A026VUR4-F1
#
_cell.length_a   1.000
_cell.length_b   1.000
_cell.length_c   1.000
_cell.angle_alpha   90.00
_cell.angle_beta   90.00
_cell.angle_gamma   90.00
#
_symmetry.space_group_name_H-M   'P 1'
#
loop_
_entity.id
_entity.type
_entity.pdbx_description
1 polymer ?
#
loop_
_entity_poly.entity_id
_entity_poly.type
_entity_poly.pdbx_seq_one_letter_code
_entity_poly.pdbx_strand_id
1 'polypeptide(L)'
;MIGSKSGNPRTVPIIEQTENYQLELCDLQNDISLKSWPESGIELYKILNKEKYPQLRNFGLKIFSMFGSTYLCESSFSKMKHIKSGAWSSLNDTSLSSLMRVNASKLDVDISLLKATKYK
;
A
#
# COMPACT_ATOMS: atom_id res chain seq x y z
N MET A 1 2.95 15.67 -13.95
CA MET A 1 2.10 14.99 -12.94
C MET A 1 1.11 16.03 -12.42
N ILE A 2 -0.16 15.87 -12.74
CA ILE A 2 -1.21 16.86 -12.46
C ILE A 2 -1.61 16.75 -10.98
N GLY A 3 -1.30 17.78 -10.21
CA GLY A 3 -1.99 18.25 -9.00
C GLY A 3 -2.65 17.23 -8.09
N SER A 4 -1.89 16.29 -7.52
CA SER A 4 -2.33 15.46 -6.40
C SER A 4 -2.40 16.30 -5.12
N LYS A 5 -3.36 17.23 -5.00
CA LYS A 5 -3.72 17.72 -3.66
C LYS A 5 -4.46 16.60 -2.96
N SER A 6 -3.70 15.71 -2.31
CA SER A 6 -4.19 14.74 -1.34
C SER A 6 -4.70 15.50 -0.11
N GLY A 7 -5.80 16.23 -0.28
CA GLY A 7 -6.51 16.91 0.79
C GLY A 7 -7.27 15.90 1.62
N ASN A 8 -7.41 16.16 2.92
CA ASN A 8 -8.33 15.40 3.76
C ASN A 8 -9.76 15.53 3.17
N PRO A 9 -10.45 14.42 2.84
CA PRO A 9 -11.77 14.47 2.21
C PRO A 9 -12.82 15.21 3.06
N ARG A 10 -12.57 15.36 4.36
CA ARG A 10 -13.44 16.10 5.30
C ARG A 10 -13.32 17.62 5.19
N THR A 11 -12.26 18.15 4.58
CA THR A 11 -11.97 19.59 4.57
C THR A 11 -11.57 20.12 3.20
N VAL A 12 -11.51 19.25 2.19
CA VAL A 12 -11.10 19.65 0.84
C VAL A 12 -12.17 20.55 0.21
N PRO A 13 -11.80 21.66 -0.46
CA PRO A 13 -12.76 22.49 -1.19
C PRO A 13 -13.42 21.68 -2.30
N ILE A 14 -14.75 21.46 -2.19
CA ILE A 14 -15.52 20.61 -3.10
C ILE A 14 -15.43 21.11 -4.55
N ILE A 15 -15.55 22.42 -4.73
CA ILE A 15 -15.61 23.10 -6.04
C ILE A 15 -14.30 22.94 -6.84
N GLU A 16 -13.18 22.70 -6.16
CA GLU A 16 -11.87 22.48 -6.80
C GLU A 16 -11.64 21.01 -7.20
N GLN A 17 -12.55 20.10 -6.84
CA GLN A 17 -12.41 18.68 -7.15
C GLN A 17 -13.12 18.32 -8.45
N THR A 18 -12.71 17.21 -9.07
CA THR A 18 -13.37 16.66 -10.25
C THR A 18 -14.84 16.33 -9.95
N GLU A 19 -15.73 16.60 -10.91
CA GLU A 19 -17.20 16.45 -10.78
C GLU A 19 -17.63 15.08 -10.22
N ASN A 20 -16.93 14.01 -10.59
CA ASN A 20 -17.21 12.65 -10.13
C ASN A 20 -17.02 12.44 -8.61
N TYR A 21 -16.31 13.34 -7.93
CA TYR A 21 -16.11 13.28 -6.47
C TYR A 21 -16.97 14.30 -5.71
N GLN A 22 -17.46 15.35 -6.37
CA GLN A 22 -18.08 16.49 -5.68
C GLN A 22 -19.32 16.09 -4.87
N LEU A 23 -20.18 15.23 -5.43
CA LEU A 23 -21.38 14.73 -4.76
C LEU A 23 -21.02 13.91 -3.51
N GLU A 24 -20.13 12.92 -3.66
CA GLU A 24 -19.70 12.08 -2.54
C GLU A 24 -18.98 12.89 -1.45
N LEU A 25 -18.21 13.91 -1.84
CA LEU A 25 -17.53 14.80 -0.90
C LEU A 25 -18.53 15.69 -0.15
N CYS A 26 -19.56 16.20 -0.81
CA CYS A 26 -20.62 16.97 -0.17
C CYS A 26 -21.32 16.13 0.91
N ASP A 27 -21.71 14.90 0.56
CA ASP A 27 -22.37 13.96 1.49
C ASP A 27 -21.45 13.60 2.65
N LEU A 28 -20.18 13.27 2.37
CA LEU A 28 -19.19 12.93 3.39
C LEU A 28 -18.91 14.10 4.33
N GLN A 29 -18.83 15.33 3.79
CA GLN A 29 -18.65 16.55 4.56
C GLN A 29 -19.93 17.01 5.26
N ASN A 30 -21.08 16.38 5.04
CA ASN A 30 -22.28 16.64 5.82
C ASN A 30 -22.54 15.55 6.89
N ASP A 31 -21.90 14.39 6.75
CA ASP A 31 -22.05 13.24 7.63
C ASP A 31 -21.34 13.45 8.97
N ILE A 32 -22.13 13.62 10.05
CA ILE A 32 -21.64 13.89 11.40
C ILE A 32 -20.79 12.73 11.93
N SER A 33 -21.18 11.48 11.64
CA SER A 33 -20.47 10.28 12.10
C SER A 33 -19.10 10.17 11.44
N LEU A 34 -19.00 10.48 10.14
CA LEU A 34 -17.73 10.49 9.44
C LEU A 34 -16.84 11.67 9.84
N LYS A 35 -17.42 12.83 10.20
CA LYS A 35 -16.69 13.98 10.75
C LYS A 35 -16.05 13.72 12.10
N SER A 36 -16.78 13.06 13.01
CA SER A 36 -16.30 12.76 14.37
C SER A 36 -15.42 11.51 14.43
N TRP A 37 -15.31 10.77 13.33
CA TRP A 37 -14.51 9.55 13.28
C TRP A 37 -13.02 9.84 13.55
N PRO A 38 -12.42 9.20 14.57
CA PRO A 38 -11.12 9.58 15.12
C PRO A 38 -9.97 9.30 14.16
N GLU A 39 -10.11 8.30 13.30
CA GLU A 39 -9.03 7.88 12.41
C GLU A 39 -9.08 8.63 11.07
N SER A 40 -7.91 8.69 10.43
CA SER A 40 -7.71 9.34 9.13
C SER A 40 -6.91 8.43 8.20
N GLY A 41 -6.71 8.85 6.95
CA GLY A 41 -5.99 8.03 5.97
C GLY A 41 -6.76 6.76 5.62
N ILE A 42 -6.07 5.62 5.52
CA ILE A 42 -6.63 4.38 4.97
C ILE A 42 -7.84 3.87 5.75
N GLU A 43 -7.86 4.05 7.07
CA GLU A 43 -8.92 3.54 7.94
C GLU A 43 -10.25 4.26 7.70
N LEU A 44 -10.20 5.58 7.42
CA LEU A 44 -11.38 6.32 6.96
C LEU A 44 -11.95 5.72 5.67
N TYR A 45 -11.10 5.50 4.66
CA TYR A 45 -11.56 4.97 3.38
C TYR A 45 -12.08 3.52 3.48
N LYS A 46 -11.58 2.72 4.42
CA LYS A 46 -12.07 1.35 4.65
C LYS A 46 -13.51 1.32 5.17
N ILE A 47 -13.86 2.24 6.07
CA ILE A 47 -15.19 2.30 6.71
C ILE A 47 -16.25 2.99 5.85
N LEU A 48 -15.86 3.66 4.75
CA LEU A 48 -16.83 4.24 3.82
C LEU A 48 -17.73 3.15 3.22
N ASN A 49 -19.04 3.41 3.24
CA ASN A 49 -20.03 2.56 2.59
C ASN A 49 -19.73 2.50 1.09
N LYS A 50 -19.64 1.28 0.54
CA LYS A 50 -19.26 1.03 -0.85
C LYS A 50 -20.29 1.52 -1.87
N GLU A 51 -21.58 1.54 -1.50
CA GLU A 51 -22.67 1.98 -2.37
C GLU A 51 -22.84 3.50 -2.33
N LYS A 52 -22.65 4.12 -1.16
CA LYS A 52 -22.79 5.57 -0.98
C LYS A 52 -21.54 6.36 -1.42
N TYR A 53 -20.34 5.81 -1.24
CA TYR A 53 -19.08 6.49 -1.54
C TYR A 53 -18.12 5.65 -2.40
N PRO A 54 -18.57 5.07 -3.54
CA PRO A 54 -17.75 4.19 -4.36
C PRO A 54 -16.48 4.86 -4.90
N GLN A 55 -16.55 6.13 -5.31
CA GLN A 55 -15.43 6.83 -5.94
C GLN A 55 -14.36 7.19 -4.90
N LEU A 56 -14.76 7.79 -3.78
CA LEU A 56 -13.85 8.17 -2.71
C LEU A 56 -13.18 6.95 -2.08
N ARG A 57 -13.95 5.88 -1.84
CA ARG A 57 -13.42 4.62 -1.31
C ARG A 57 -12.36 4.02 -2.23
N ASN A 58 -12.65 3.91 -3.52
CA ASN A 58 -11.71 3.36 -4.50
C ASN A 58 -10.47 4.24 -4.65
N PHE A 59 -10.64 5.56 -4.66
CA PHE A 59 -9.53 6.51 -4.72
C PHE A 59 -8.55 6.29 -3.56
N GLY A 60 -9.05 6.33 -2.31
CA GLY A 60 -8.22 6.16 -1.13
C GLY A 60 -7.50 4.81 -1.12
N LEU A 61 -8.23 3.71 -1.34
CA LEU A 61 -7.64 2.37 -1.36
C LEU A 61 -6.59 2.20 -2.47
N LYS A 62 -6.80 2.80 -3.65
CA LYS A 62 -5.82 2.75 -4.75
C LYS A 62 -4.54 3.50 -4.39
N ILE A 63 -4.66 4.71 -3.83
CA ILE A 63 -3.51 5.50 -3.38
C ILE A 63 -2.72 4.75 -2.30
N PHE A 64 -3.38 4.21 -1.28
CA PHE A 64 -2.71 3.45 -0.23
C PHE A 64 -2.11 2.12 -0.71
N SER A 65 -2.75 1.44 -1.68
CA SER A 65 -2.19 0.24 -2.30
C SER A 65 -0.91 0.56 -3.08
N MET A 66 -0.88 1.68 -3.81
CA MET A 66 0.33 2.16 -4.49
C MET A 66 1.45 2.40 -3.48
N PHE A 67 1.20 3.16 -2.41
CA PHE A 67 2.19 3.37 -1.35
C PHE A 67 2.69 2.07 -0.71
N GLY A 68 1.79 1.13 -0.41
CA GLY A 68 2.16 -0.18 0.13
C GLY A 68 3.07 -0.97 -0.82
N SER A 69 2.77 -0.96 -2.13
CA SER A 69 3.57 -1.65 -3.14
C SER A 69 4.94 -1.00 -3.36
N THR A 70 5.02 0.34 -3.34
CA THR A 70 6.29 1.08 -3.45
C THR A 70 7.17 0.79 -2.24
N TYR A 71 6.62 0.90 -1.02
CA TYR A 71 7.37 0.57 0.20
C TYR A 71 7.88 -0.87 0.18
N LEU A 72 7.04 -1.82 -0.25
CA LEU A 72 7.44 -3.22 -0.33
C LEU A 72 8.57 -3.42 -1.33
N CYS A 73 8.45 -2.83 -2.52
CA CYS A 73 9.45 -2.85 -3.57
C CYS A 73 10.79 -2.29 -3.09
N GLU A 74 10.78 -1.10 -2.50
CA GLU A 74 11.96 -0.44 -1.93
C GLU A 74 12.61 -1.29 -0.82
N SER A 75 11.78 -1.83 0.08
CA SER A 75 12.24 -2.70 1.17
C SER A 75 12.90 -3.97 0.64
N SER A 76 12.29 -4.61 -0.36
CA SER A 76 12.83 -5.83 -0.98
C SER A 76 14.14 -5.56 -1.72
N PHE A 77 14.24 -4.47 -2.48
CA PHE A 77 15.47 -4.09 -3.17
C PHE A 77 16.59 -3.69 -2.20
N SER A 78 16.26 -3.01 -1.11
CA SER A 78 17.23 -2.67 -0.06
C SER A 78 17.81 -3.93 0.58
N LYS A 79 16.97 -4.91 0.96
CA LYS A 79 17.42 -6.22 1.47
C LYS A 79 18.28 -6.97 0.45
N MET A 80 17.91 -6.92 -0.83
CA MET A 80 18.68 -7.53 -1.91
C MET A 80 20.09 -6.92 -2.06
N LYS A 81 20.25 -5.62 -1.80
CA LYS A 81 21.54 -4.93 -1.80
C LYS A 81 22.53 -5.52 -0.79
N HIS A 82 22.05 -6.04 0.34
CA HIS A 82 22.88 -6.72 1.33
C HIS A 82 23.29 -8.14 0.90
N ILE A 83 22.46 -8.84 0.12
CA ILE A 83 22.76 -10.19 -0.39
C ILE A 83 23.73 -10.13 -1.58
N LYS A 84 23.66 -9.03 -2.35
CA LYS A 84 24.50 -8.73 -3.50
C LYS A 84 26.01 -8.67 -3.19
N SER A 85 26.44 -8.42 -1.95
CA SER A 85 27.87 -8.31 -1.62
C SER A 85 28.60 -9.64 -1.41
N GLY A 86 27.89 -10.79 -1.33
CA GLY A 86 28.52 -12.08 -0.99
C GLY A 86 28.37 -13.23 -1.99
N ALA A 87 27.24 -13.36 -2.71
CA ALA A 87 26.91 -14.58 -3.46
C ALA A 87 26.37 -14.36 -4.89
N TRP A 88 26.44 -13.13 -5.41
CA TRP A 88 25.67 -12.72 -6.58
C TRP A 88 26.15 -13.34 -7.91
N SER A 89 27.43 -13.68 -8.03
CA SER A 89 28.00 -14.33 -9.22
C SER A 89 27.53 -15.78 -9.42
N SER A 90 26.85 -16.39 -8.44
CA SER A 90 26.38 -17.79 -8.49
C SER A 90 24.85 -17.92 -8.57
N LEU A 91 24.09 -16.82 -8.58
CA LEU A 91 22.63 -16.84 -8.60
C LEU A 91 22.11 -17.02 -10.03
N ASN A 92 21.35 -18.09 -10.27
CA ASN A 92 20.59 -18.28 -11.51
C ASN A 92 19.23 -17.55 -11.44
N ASP A 93 18.59 -17.34 -12.57
CA ASP A 93 17.34 -16.56 -12.67
C ASP A 93 16.18 -17.12 -11.81
N THR A 94 16.14 -18.45 -11.64
CA THR A 94 15.17 -19.15 -10.79
C THR A 94 15.40 -18.85 -9.29
N SER A 95 16.65 -18.90 -8.84
CA SER A 95 17.04 -18.61 -7.45
C SER A 95 16.87 -17.12 -7.12
N LEU A 96 17.11 -16.24 -8.08
CA LEU A 96 16.82 -14.82 -7.97
C LEU A 96 15.32 -14.56 -7.77
N SER A 97 14.48 -15.18 -8.59
CA SER A 97 13.02 -15.05 -8.51
C SER A 97 12.47 -15.60 -7.18
N SER A 98 13.00 -16.72 -6.70
CA SER A 98 12.65 -17.27 -5.39
C SER A 98 13.10 -16.36 -4.25
N LEU A 99 14.29 -15.78 -4.34
CA LEU A 99 14.80 -14.84 -3.33
C LEU A 99 13.96 -13.56 -3.26
N MET A 100 13.56 -13.00 -4.41
CA MET A 100 12.69 -11.82 -4.43
C MET A 100 11.32 -12.11 -3.81
N ARG A 101 10.73 -13.27 -4.10
CA ARG A 101 9.47 -13.72 -3.47
C ARG A 101 9.59 -13.85 -1.96
N VAL A 102 10.67 -14.44 -1.47
CA VAL A 102 10.94 -14.54 -0.02
C VAL A 102 11.11 -13.16 0.62
N ASN A 103 11.89 -12.26 0.01
CA ASN A 103 12.14 -10.92 0.55
C ASN A 103 10.91 -9.99 0.54
N ALA A 104 10.01 -10.19 -0.42
CA ALA A 104 8.73 -9.47 -0.52
C ALA A 104 7.64 -10.06 0.39
N SER A 105 7.81 -11.30 0.85
CA SER A 105 6.92 -11.89 1.85
C SER A 105 7.33 -11.45 3.26
N LYS A 106 6.36 -11.17 4.14
CA LYS A 106 6.60 -11.02 5.60
C LYS A 106 6.84 -12.39 6.26
N LEU A 107 7.50 -13.31 5.57
CA LEU A 107 7.87 -14.61 6.12
C LEU A 107 9.22 -14.44 6.81
N ASP A 108 9.23 -14.62 8.13
CA ASP A 108 10.47 -14.85 8.85
C ASP A 108 10.96 -16.24 8.44
N VAL A 109 11.80 -16.30 7.41
CA VAL A 109 12.35 -17.57 6.96
C VAL A 109 13.41 -17.96 7.96
N ASP A 110 13.10 -18.96 8.79
CA ASP A 110 14.07 -19.57 9.69
C ASP A 110 15.13 -20.31 8.88
N ILE A 111 16.24 -19.62 8.61
CA ILE A 111 17.40 -20.11 7.88
C ILE A 111 18.01 -21.33 8.62
N SER A 112 17.81 -21.45 9.93
CA SER A 112 18.32 -22.54 10.76
C SER A 112 17.61 -23.86 10.41
N LEU A 113 16.30 -23.83 10.19
CA LEU A 113 15.51 -25.01 9.81
C LEU A 113 15.85 -25.50 8.39
N LEU A 114 16.17 -24.59 7.47
CA LEU A 114 16.53 -24.91 6.09
C LEU A 114 17.92 -25.57 5.95
N LYS A 115 18.87 -25.27 6.85
CA LYS A 115 20.17 -25.95 6.88
C LYS A 115 20.05 -27.41 7.35
N ALA A 116 19.12 -27.70 8.25
CA ALA A 116 18.91 -29.03 8.79
C ALA A 116 18.31 -30.02 7.77
N THR A 117 17.60 -29.54 6.76
CA THR A 117 16.92 -30.39 5.75
C THR A 117 17.82 -30.77 4.56
N LYS A 118 19.00 -30.17 4.41
CA LYS A 118 19.97 -30.49 3.34
C LYS A 118 21.05 -31.50 3.73
N TYR A 119 21.10 -31.92 4.99
CA TYR A 119 21.98 -32.99 5.47
C TYR A 119 21.14 -34.16 5.97
N LYS A 120 20.51 -34.88 5.03
CA LYS A 120 20.05 -36.25 5.25
C LYS A 120 20.24 -37.04 3.97
#